data_AF-A0A838VNZ8-F1
#
_entry.id   AF-A0A838VNZ8-F1
#
_cell.length_a   1.000
_cell.length_b   1.000
_cell.length_c   1.000
_cell.angle_alpha   90.00
_cell.angle_beta   90.00
_cell.angle_gamma   90.00
#
_symmetry.space_group_name_H-M   'P 1'
#
loop_
_entity.id
_entity.type
_entity.pdbx_description
1 polymer ?
#
loop_
_entity_poly.entity_id
_entity_poly.type
_entity_poly.pdbx_seq_one_letter_code
_entity_poly.pdbx_strand_id
1 'polypeptide(L)'
;MLDVSLEQTRFYQDAKAEGWREGWKKGWEEGWKQGWKQGQEEKQVEMLRVIVPILLKAGMSLEEIAQRLPVEIDAVRLAAQQSE
;
A
#
# COMPACT_ATOMS: atom_id res chain seq x y z
N MET A 1 -2.34 -30.98 -46.18
CA MET A 1 -2.77 -30.38 -44.90
C MET A 1 -2.06 -29.05 -44.80
N LEU A 2 -2.80 -27.94 -44.74
CA LEU A 2 -2.21 -26.64 -44.44
C LEU A 2 -1.92 -26.61 -42.94
N ASP A 3 -0.67 -26.88 -42.57
CA ASP A 3 -0.16 -26.78 -41.20
C ASP A 3 0.10 -25.30 -40.87
N VAL A 4 -0.96 -24.50 -40.82
CA VAL A 4 -0.87 -23.10 -40.39
C VAL A 4 -1.11 -23.08 -38.89
N SER A 5 -0.02 -23.02 -38.13
CA SER A 5 -0.08 -22.85 -36.68
C SER A 5 -0.83 -21.55 -36.34
N LEU A 6 -1.82 -21.63 -35.44
CA LEU A 6 -2.57 -20.47 -34.96
C LEU A 6 -1.64 -19.36 -34.45
N GLU A 7 -0.47 -19.72 -33.92
CA GLU A 7 0.52 -18.77 -33.42
C GLU A 7 1.19 -17.90 -34.49
N GLN A 8 1.14 -18.34 -35.74
CA GLN A 8 1.64 -17.60 -36.90
C GLN A 8 0.58 -16.68 -37.51
N THR A 9 -0.68 -16.81 -37.07
CA THR A 9 -1.76 -15.95 -37.55
C THR A 9 -1.61 -14.57 -36.92
N ARG A 10 -1.69 -13.52 -37.74
CA ARG A 10 -1.65 -12.11 -37.26
C ARG A 10 -2.61 -11.86 -36.11
N PHE A 11 -3.83 -12.40 -36.21
CA PHE A 11 -4.83 -12.31 -35.15
C PHE A 11 -4.34 -12.82 -33.78
N TYR A 12 -3.65 -13.96 -33.73
CA TYR A 12 -3.11 -14.48 -32.46
C TYR A 12 -1.96 -13.61 -31.95
N GLN A 13 -1.10 -13.12 -32.83
CA GLN A 13 0.01 -12.24 -32.46
C GLN A 13 -0.50 -10.91 -31.91
N ASP A 14 -1.53 -10.34 -32.54
CA ASP A 14 -2.18 -9.10 -32.11
C ASP A 14 -2.89 -9.31 -30.77
N ALA A 15 -3.68 -10.37 -30.62
CA ALA A 15 -4.36 -10.70 -29.36
C ALA A 15 -3.36 -10.97 -28.22
N LYS A 16 -2.24 -11.66 -28.50
CA LYS A 16 -1.17 -11.89 -27.52
C LYS A 16 -0.51 -10.56 -27.14
N ALA A 17 -0.18 -9.70 -28.11
CA ALA A 17 0.42 -8.40 -27.85
C ALA A 17 -0.51 -7.47 -27.05
N GLU A 18 -1.80 -7.46 -27.36
CA GLU A 18 -2.83 -6.74 -26.60
C GLU A 18 -2.94 -7.28 -25.17
N GLY A 19 -3.04 -8.59 -25.00
CA GLY A 19 -3.08 -9.23 -23.68
C GLY A 19 -1.85 -8.91 -22.84
N TRP A 20 -0.65 -8.88 -23.44
CA TRP A 20 0.57 -8.44 -22.76
C TRP A 20 0.51 -6.97 -22.36
N ARG A 21 0.08 -6.06 -23.25
CA ARG A 21 -0.03 -4.63 -22.94
C ARG A 21 -1.04 -4.37 -21.83
N GLU A 22 -2.20 -5.01 -21.89
CA GLU A 22 -3.24 -4.88 -20.86
C GLU A 22 -2.78 -5.45 -19.53
N GLY A 23 -2.17 -6.64 -19.54
CA GLY A 23 -1.62 -7.26 -18.34
C GLY A 23 -0.54 -6.40 -17.68
N TRP A 24 0.36 -5.82 -18.48
CA TRP A 24 1.40 -4.93 -17.97
C TRP A 24 0.80 -3.65 -17.39
N LYS A 25 -0.16 -3.02 -18.09
CA LYS A 25 -0.84 -1.82 -17.62
C LYS A 25 -1.56 -2.07 -16.29
N LYS A 26 -2.33 -3.16 -16.19
CA LYS A 26 -3.05 -3.54 -14.97
C LYS A 26 -2.09 -3.84 -13.83
N GLY A 27 -1.06 -4.65 -14.08
CA GLY A 27 -0.06 -4.99 -13.06
C GLY A 27 0.71 -3.78 -12.54
N TRP A 28 1.04 -2.82 -13.41
CA TRP A 28 1.69 -1.58 -12.99
C TRP A 28 0.78 -0.68 -12.16
N GLU A 29 -0.48 -0.51 -12.58
CA GLU A 29 -1.47 0.29 -11.85
C GLU A 29 -1.76 -0.29 -10.45
N GLU A 30 -1.96 -1.61 -10.38
CA GLU A 30 -2.18 -2.32 -9.11
C GLU A 30 -0.95 -2.24 -8.21
N GLY A 31 0.24 -2.52 -8.75
CA GLY A 31 1.49 -2.46 -7.99
C GLY A 31 1.79 -1.07 -7.46
N TRP A 32 1.59 -0.03 -8.28
CA TRP A 32 1.77 1.36 -7.85
C TRP A 32 0.80 1.74 -6.74
N LYS A 33 -0.49 1.40 -6.89
CA LYS A 33 -1.51 1.70 -5.89
C LYS A 33 -1.23 1.00 -4.56
N GLN A 34 -0.82 -0.27 -4.60
CA GLN A 34 -0.45 -1.02 -3.40
C GLN A 34 0.79 -0.44 -2.73
N GLY A 35 1.87 -0.20 -3.48
CA GLY A 35 3.10 0.36 -2.94
C GLY A 35 2.90 1.75 -2.34
N TRP A 36 2.10 2.60 -2.99
CA TRP A 36 1.75 3.92 -2.44
C TRP A 36 0.99 3.80 -1.12
N LYS A 37 -0.02 2.93 -1.06
CA LYS A 37 -0.81 2.73 0.16
C LYS A 37 0.06 2.19 1.30
N GLN A 38 0.89 1.20 1.03
CA GLN A 38 1.80 0.62 2.01
C GLN A 38 2.79 1.67 2.53
N GLY A 39 3.40 2.46 1.65
CA GLY A 39 4.33 3.51 2.08
C GLY A 39 3.68 4.60 2.94
N GLN A 40 2.41 4.93 2.70
CA GLN A 40 1.67 5.85 3.56
C GLN A 40 1.38 5.26 4.94
N GLU A 41 1.00 3.99 5.01
CA GLU A 41 0.77 3.27 6.28
C GLU A 41 2.07 3.15 7.08
N GLU A 42 3.18 2.76 6.45
CA GLU A 42 4.49 2.67 7.09
C GLU A 42 4.94 4.02 7.66
N LYS A 43 4.79 5.09 6.88
CA LYS A 43 5.13 6.45 7.33
C LYS A 43 4.27 6.91 8.50
N GLN A 44 2.97 6.58 8.50
CA GLN A 44 2.11 6.89 9.64
C GLN A 44 2.55 6.14 10.90
N VAL A 45 2.84 4.84 10.80
CA VAL A 45 3.31 4.05 11.94
C VAL A 45 4.63 4.59 12.48
N GLU A 46 5.59 4.93 11.62
CA GLU A 46 6.86 5.52 12.02
C GLU A 46 6.67 6.87 12.74
N MET A 47 5.81 7.74 12.19
CA MET A 47 5.47 9.01 12.84
C MET A 47 4.86 8.79 14.23
N LEU A 48 3.90 7.86 14.36
CA LEU A 48 3.23 7.57 15.62
C LEU A 48 4.22 7.05 16.68
N ARG A 49 5.15 6.16 16.29
CA ARG A 49 6.21 5.66 17.18
C ARG A 49 7.04 6.78 17.81
N VAL A 50 7.30 7.86 17.06
CA VAL A 50 8.09 8.98 17.55
C VAL A 50 7.25 9.93 18.40
N ILE A 51 6.06 10.31 17.92
CA ILE A 51 5.29 11.40 18.54
C ILE A 51 4.48 10.96 19.76
N VAL A 52 3.94 9.74 19.78
CA VAL A 52 3.08 9.26 20.87
C VAL A 52 3.82 9.27 22.22
N PRO A 53 5.05 8.76 22.34
CA PRO A 53 5.79 8.81 23.61
C PRO A 53 6.09 10.23 24.09
N ILE A 54 6.33 11.16 23.16
CA ILE A 54 6.59 12.57 23.48
C ILE A 54 5.32 13.21 24.07
N LEU A 55 4.17 12.96 23.47
CA LEU A 55 2.88 13.50 23.94
C LEU A 55 2.45 12.87 25.28
N LEU A 56 2.70 11.58 25.47
CA LEU A 56 2.49 10.91 26.76
C LEU A 56 3.38 11.51 27.85
N LYS A 57 4.67 11.76 27.57
CA LYS A 57 5.59 12.44 28.49
C LYS A 57 5.17 13.89 28.79
N ALA A 58 4.46 14.53 27.86
CA ALA A 58 3.86 15.84 28.07
C ALA A 58 2.55 15.81 28.88
N GLY A 59 2.09 14.62 29.30
CA GLY A 59 0.93 14.42 30.17
C GLY A 59 -0.39 14.22 29.45
N MET A 60 -0.40 14.04 28.14
CA MET A 60 -1.61 13.81 27.34
C MET A 60 -2.10 12.36 27.49
N SER A 61 -3.41 12.13 27.49
CA SER A 61 -3.99 10.77 27.49
C SER A 61 -3.98 10.13 26.10
N LEU A 62 -4.13 8.80 26.02
CA LEU A 62 -4.19 8.09 24.74
C LEU A 62 -5.38 8.54 23.89
N GLU A 63 -6.52 8.81 24.52
CA GLU A 63 -7.75 9.29 23.87
C GLU A 63 -7.56 10.70 23.30
N GLU A 64 -6.91 11.59 24.04
CA GLU A 64 -6.59 12.95 23.59
C GLU A 64 -5.61 12.93 22.41
N ILE A 65 -4.59 12.06 22.45
CA ILE A 65 -3.66 11.87 21.34
C ILE A 65 -4.38 11.36 20.10
N ALA A 66 -5.27 10.37 20.24
CA ALA A 66 -6.06 9.81 19.14
C ALA A 66 -6.93 10.87 18.46
N GLN A 67 -7.60 11.71 19.26
CA GLN A 67 -8.42 12.81 18.76
C GLN A 67 -7.58 13.91 18.09
N ARG A 68 -6.39 14.21 18.62
CA ARG A 68 -5.52 15.28 18.11
C ARG A 68 -4.76 14.89 16.84
N LEU A 69 -4.40 13.61 16.70
CA LEU A 69 -3.71 13.06 15.54
C LEU A 69 -4.65 12.45 14.49
N PRO A 70 -5.95 12.77 14.55
CA PRO A 70 -7.08 11.94 14.08
C PRO A 70 -6.71 10.50 13.65
N VAL A 71 -6.23 9.69 14.60
CA VAL A 71 -5.90 8.28 14.38
C VAL A 71 -6.71 7.39 15.33
N GLU A 72 -6.84 6.12 14.97
CA GLU A 72 -7.47 5.12 15.82
C GLU A 72 -6.72 4.95 17.14
N ILE A 73 -7.47 4.81 18.24
CA ILE A 73 -6.90 4.68 19.58
C ILE A 73 -5.99 3.45 19.71
N ASP A 74 -6.29 2.37 18.97
CA ASP A 74 -5.46 1.17 18.95
C ASP A 74 -4.08 1.44 18.32
N ALA A 75 -3.99 2.31 17.32
CA ALA A 75 -2.71 2.71 16.74
C ALA A 75 -1.85 3.50 17.75
N VAL A 76 -2.48 4.35 18.56
CA VAL A 76 -1.82 5.09 19.65
C VAL A 76 -1.32 4.12 20.73
N ARG A 77 -2.15 3.15 21.13
CA ARG A 77 -1.77 2.11 22.11
C ARG A 77 -0.58 1.29 21.63
N LEU A 78 -0.59 0.88 20.37
CA LEU A 78 0.48 0.09 19.77
C LEU A 78 1.80 0.88 19.72
N ALA A 79 1.74 2.17 19.39
CA ALA A 79 2.91 3.05 19.38
C ALA A 79 3.47 3.29 20.80
N ALA A 80 2.59 3.38 21.81
CA ALA A 80 2.99 3.53 23.20
C ALA A 80 3.72 2.29 23.75
N GLN A 81 3.27 1.08 23.41
CA GLN A 81 3.86 -0.19 23.87
C GLN A 81 5.24 -0.48 23.28
N GLN A 82 5.54 0.06 22.10
CA GLN A 82 6.82 -0.19 21.40
C GLN A 82 7.96 0.74 21.87
N SER A 83 7.68 1.59 22.85
CA SER A 83 8.63 2.57 23.39
C SER A 83 9.15 2.21 24.78
N GLU A 84 8.85 0.99 25.26
CA GLU A 84 9.46 0.36 26.43
C GLU A 84 10.81 -0.30 26.10
#